data_AF-A0A954L0S6-F1
#
_entry.id   AF-A0A954L0S6-F1
#
_cell.length_a   1.000
_cell.length_b   1.000
_cell.length_c   1.000
_cell.angle_alpha   90.00
_cell.angle_beta   90.00
_cell.angle_gamma   90.00
#
_symmetry.space_group_name_H-M   'P 1'
#
loop_
_entity.id
_entity.type
_entity.pdbx_description
1 polymer ?
#
loop_
_entity_poly.entity_id
_entity_poly.type
_entity_poly.pdbx_seq_one_letter_code
_entity_poly.pdbx_strand_id
1 'polypeptide(L)'
;MNTAVETLGSDIRADFVERSREAEALLVEIAREGRTDFLTSERAFFARTMGWSPDDAKKELRRVNTIQRLGAIAGDQKAREAALHECQVSTDLLAKEEPKILEQIAKLESKLAGLRRDASTAQKRVEAQAEAVQQLRGYCPEDIKESVRLAVKTVEAGIGQQLRDAKTRHHELRCILNEGGLYPSTEKHLESLQRILRAAVSETVENKMIRRSYSPAWPALKAECENELRELSARLPELQSQYDQQIQRAELPLDHYAG
;
A
#
# COMPACT_ATOMS: atom_id res chain seq x y z
N MET A 1 78.70 -32.53 16.69
CA MET A 1 78.42 -31.66 15.52
C MET A 1 76.92 -31.55 15.17
N ASN A 2 76.00 -32.33 15.77
CA ASN A 2 74.56 -32.24 15.47
C ASN A 2 73.78 -31.19 16.28
N THR A 3 74.23 -30.81 17.47
CA THR A 3 73.53 -29.85 18.33
C THR A 3 73.53 -28.41 17.79
N ALA A 4 74.59 -28.00 17.10
CA ALA A 4 74.70 -26.64 16.53
C ALA A 4 73.79 -26.41 15.30
N VAL A 5 73.50 -27.48 14.55
CA VAL A 5 72.62 -27.43 13.37
C VAL A 5 71.14 -27.43 13.81
N GLU A 6 70.82 -28.16 14.89
CA GLU A 6 69.48 -28.16 15.48
C GLU A 6 69.13 -26.81 16.14
N THR A 7 70.08 -26.17 16.83
CA THR A 7 69.88 -24.82 17.40
C THR A 7 69.77 -23.74 16.32
N LEU A 8 70.59 -23.79 15.25
CA LEU A 8 70.42 -22.85 14.13
C LEU A 8 69.06 -23.01 13.45
N GLY A 9 68.58 -24.25 13.31
CA GLY A 9 67.27 -24.54 12.72
C GLY A 9 66.10 -24.09 13.60
N SER A 10 66.22 -24.15 14.93
CA SER A 10 65.21 -23.60 15.84
C SER A 10 65.16 -22.08 15.81
N ASP A 11 66.32 -21.43 15.74
CA ASP A 11 66.43 -19.96 15.73
C ASP A 11 65.86 -19.37 14.43
N ILE A 12 66.15 -19.98 13.28
CA ILE A 12 65.58 -19.57 11.98
C ILE A 12 64.04 -19.71 11.95
N ARG A 13 63.50 -20.74 12.61
CA ARG A 13 62.05 -20.96 12.69
C ARG A 13 61.37 -19.95 13.61
N ALA A 14 61.96 -19.65 14.75
CA ALA A 14 61.45 -18.63 15.67
C ALA A 14 61.41 -17.25 14.99
N ASP A 15 62.51 -16.89 14.32
CA ASP A 15 62.63 -15.68 13.52
C ASP A 15 61.58 -15.57 12.42
N PHE A 16 61.30 -16.67 11.71
CA PHE A 16 60.29 -16.68 10.66
C PHE A 16 58.87 -16.53 11.22
N VAL A 17 58.59 -17.14 12.37
CA VAL A 17 57.29 -17.02 13.05
C VAL A 17 57.06 -15.59 13.52
N GLU A 18 58.08 -14.94 14.06
CA GLU A 18 57.99 -13.55 14.52
C GLU A 18 57.76 -12.59 13.34
N ARG A 19 58.54 -12.71 12.26
CA ARG A 19 58.34 -11.95 11.02
C ARG A 19 56.96 -12.19 10.39
N SER A 20 56.47 -13.42 10.44
CA SER A 20 55.12 -13.75 9.94
C SER A 20 54.02 -13.10 10.77
N ARG A 21 54.17 -13.03 12.09
CA ARG A 21 53.23 -12.33 12.97
C ARG A 21 53.22 -10.83 12.72
N GLU A 22 54.39 -10.23 12.53
CA GLU A 22 54.51 -8.80 12.19
C GLU A 22 53.86 -8.51 10.83
N ALA A 23 54.11 -9.35 9.83
CA ALA A 23 53.48 -9.24 8.51
C ALA A 23 51.95 -9.38 8.58
N GLU A 24 51.44 -10.33 9.37
CA GLU A 24 50.00 -10.51 9.56
C GLU A 24 49.37 -9.35 10.33
N ALA A 25 50.04 -8.83 11.37
CA ALA A 25 49.58 -7.65 12.10
C ALA A 25 49.46 -6.42 11.20
N LEU A 26 50.46 -6.19 10.35
CA LEU A 26 50.46 -5.09 9.38
C LEU A 26 49.34 -5.25 8.34
N LEU A 27 49.12 -6.47 7.83
CA LEU A 27 47.99 -6.76 6.92
C LEU A 27 46.63 -6.55 7.60
N VAL A 28 46.50 -6.92 8.88
CA VAL A 28 45.29 -6.73 9.68
C VAL A 28 44.99 -5.24 9.89
N GLU A 29 46.03 -4.43 10.13
CA GLU A 29 45.91 -2.97 10.27
C GLU A 29 45.48 -2.32 8.95
N ILE A 30 46.14 -2.66 7.85
CA ILE A 30 45.79 -2.17 6.50
C ILE A 30 44.33 -2.55 6.15
N ALA A 31 43.93 -3.79 6.44
CA ALA A 31 42.56 -4.26 6.22
C ALA A 31 41.54 -3.51 7.09
N ARG A 32 41.87 -3.24 8.36
CA ARG A 32 41.02 -2.48 9.28
C ARG A 32 40.81 -1.03 8.84
N GLU A 33 41.82 -0.42 8.22
CA GLU A 33 41.75 0.92 7.63
C GLU A 33 40.99 0.96 6.29
N GLY A 34 40.61 -0.20 5.73
CA GLY A 34 39.91 -0.29 4.45
C GLY A 34 40.77 0.06 3.24
N ARG A 35 42.10 0.04 3.39
CA ARG A 35 43.04 0.36 2.31
C ARG A 35 43.24 -0.83 1.37
N THR A 36 43.25 -0.57 0.07
CA THR A 36 43.47 -1.58 -0.98
C THR A 36 44.89 -1.59 -1.54
N ASP A 37 45.68 -0.56 -1.25
CA ASP A 37 47.05 -0.40 -1.72
C ASP A 37 48.03 -0.16 -0.56
N PHE A 38 49.23 -0.69 -0.74
CA PHE A 38 50.35 -0.56 0.21
C PHE A 38 51.10 0.75 0.00
N LEU A 39 51.47 1.40 1.11
CA LEU A 39 52.42 2.51 1.16
C LEU A 39 53.83 2.03 0.75
N THR A 40 54.69 2.97 0.35
CA THR A 40 56.07 2.67 -0.09
C THR A 40 56.88 1.94 0.99
N SER A 41 56.70 2.30 2.27
CA SER A 41 57.32 1.64 3.42
C SER A 41 56.81 0.21 3.62
N GLU A 42 55.52 -0.02 3.48
CA GLU A 42 54.87 -1.34 3.63
C GLU A 42 55.31 -2.29 2.49
N ARG A 43 55.40 -1.78 1.25
CA ARG A 43 55.92 -2.56 0.11
C ARG A 43 57.37 -2.97 0.34
N ALA A 44 58.20 -2.04 0.83
CA ALA A 44 59.59 -2.33 1.16
C ALA A 44 59.70 -3.36 2.29
N PHE A 45 58.81 -3.30 3.29
CA PHE A 45 58.72 -4.29 4.35
C PHE A 45 58.39 -5.68 3.82
N PHE A 46 57.29 -5.86 3.06
CA PHE A 46 56.92 -7.18 2.54
C PHE A 46 57.96 -7.76 1.57
N ALA A 47 58.57 -6.92 0.74
CA ALA A 47 59.62 -7.35 -0.19
C ALA A 47 60.91 -7.75 0.54
N ARG A 48 61.33 -7.01 1.58
CA ARG A 48 62.58 -7.26 2.30
C ARG A 48 62.46 -8.36 3.36
N THR A 49 61.35 -8.38 4.08
CA THR A 49 61.17 -9.26 5.24
C THR A 49 60.59 -10.61 4.84
N MET A 50 59.64 -10.63 3.90
CA MET A 50 58.91 -11.83 3.49
C MET A 50 59.25 -12.31 2.07
N GLY A 51 59.98 -11.51 1.29
CA GLY A 51 60.29 -11.82 -0.11
C GLY A 51 59.08 -11.77 -1.04
N TRP A 52 57.99 -11.12 -0.62
CA TRP A 52 56.74 -11.09 -1.38
C TRP A 52 56.79 -10.08 -2.52
N SER A 53 56.28 -10.48 -3.69
CA SER A 53 55.96 -9.53 -4.75
C SER A 53 54.75 -8.66 -4.34
N PRO A 54 54.56 -7.49 -4.99
CA PRO A 54 53.36 -6.67 -4.75
C PRO A 54 52.05 -7.45 -4.95
N ASP A 55 52.02 -8.39 -5.90
CA ASP A 55 50.83 -9.20 -6.18
C ASP A 55 50.57 -10.24 -5.09
N ASP A 56 51.63 -10.83 -4.53
CA ASP A 56 51.50 -11.79 -3.44
C ASP A 56 51.06 -11.12 -2.14
N ALA A 57 51.58 -9.93 -1.84
CA ALA A 57 51.09 -9.11 -0.74
C ALA A 57 49.59 -8.75 -0.93
N LYS A 58 49.16 -8.39 -2.15
CA LYS A 58 47.73 -8.12 -2.45
C LYS A 58 46.85 -9.36 -2.32
N LYS A 59 47.35 -10.57 -2.60
CA LYS A 59 46.60 -11.82 -2.36
C LYS A 59 46.42 -12.06 -0.86
N GLU A 60 47.48 -11.86 -0.08
CA GLU A 60 47.41 -12.01 1.38
C GLU A 60 46.50 -10.98 2.04
N LEU A 61 46.53 -9.73 1.59
CA LEU A 61 45.58 -8.70 2.04
C LEU A 61 44.12 -9.10 1.76
N ARG A 62 43.84 -9.71 0.60
CA ARG A 62 42.49 -10.23 0.28
C ARG A 62 42.09 -11.40 1.19
N ARG A 63 43.03 -12.30 1.51
CA ARG A 63 42.81 -13.39 2.47
C ARG A 63 42.46 -12.84 3.85
N VAL A 64 43.24 -11.89 4.36
CA VAL A 64 43.01 -11.27 5.69
C VAL A 64 41.68 -10.53 5.74
N ASN A 65 41.33 -9.76 4.71
CA ASN A 65 40.00 -9.12 4.60
C ASN A 65 38.85 -10.14 4.65
N THR A 66 39.01 -11.28 3.96
CA THR A 66 38.02 -12.36 3.97
C THR A 66 37.88 -12.97 5.36
N ILE A 67 38.99 -13.20 6.07
CA ILE A 67 39.01 -13.73 7.43
C ILE A 67 38.34 -12.76 8.41
N GLN A 68 38.65 -11.46 8.33
CA GLN A 68 38.00 -10.45 9.19
C GLN A 68 36.50 -10.39 8.96
N ARG A 69 36.05 -10.40 7.70
CA ARG A 69 34.63 -10.44 7.35
C ARG A 69 33.94 -11.69 7.90
N LEU A 70 34.53 -12.87 7.68
CA LEU A 70 33.96 -14.13 8.17
C LEU A 70 33.98 -14.21 9.70
N GLY A 71 35.02 -13.68 10.35
CA GLY A 71 35.08 -13.56 11.81
C GLY A 71 33.99 -12.66 12.37
N ALA A 72 33.70 -11.52 11.72
CA ALA A 72 32.61 -10.63 12.10
C ALA A 72 31.23 -11.31 11.98
N ILE A 73 31.02 -12.13 10.95
CA ILE A 73 29.78 -12.90 10.77
C ILE A 73 29.68 -14.03 11.79
N ALA A 74 30.77 -14.76 12.00
CA ALA A 74 30.80 -15.92 12.89
C ALA A 74 30.71 -15.51 14.37
N GLY A 75 31.05 -14.27 14.71
CA GLY A 75 31.06 -13.75 16.07
C GLY A 75 32.02 -14.49 17.00
N ASP A 76 31.97 -14.12 18.28
CA ASP A 76 32.61 -14.90 19.33
C ASP A 76 31.75 -16.12 19.70
N GLN A 77 32.32 -17.03 20.50
CA GLN A 77 31.60 -18.24 20.93
C GLN A 77 30.32 -17.89 21.69
N LYS A 78 30.35 -16.84 22.51
CA LYS A 78 29.19 -16.37 23.28
C LYS A 78 28.06 -15.88 22.37
N ALA A 79 28.36 -15.11 21.33
CA ALA A 79 27.36 -14.66 20.35
C ALA A 79 26.73 -15.85 19.62
N ARG A 80 27.51 -16.88 19.27
CA ARG A 80 26.97 -18.09 18.64
C ARG A 80 26.04 -18.87 19.56
N GLU A 81 26.41 -19.05 20.82
CA GLU A 81 25.57 -19.72 21.82
C GLU A 81 24.28 -18.93 22.08
N ALA A 82 24.36 -17.60 22.17
CA ALA A 82 23.19 -16.73 22.30
C ALA A 82 22.25 -16.84 21.09
N ALA A 83 22.79 -16.80 19.86
CA ALA A 83 21.99 -16.95 18.64
C ALA A 83 21.32 -18.33 18.53
N LEU A 84 22.01 -19.41 18.96
CA LEU A 84 21.42 -20.74 19.02
C LEU A 84 20.27 -20.81 20.03
N HIS A 85 20.44 -20.19 21.20
CA HIS A 85 19.38 -20.12 22.21
C HIS A 85 18.17 -19.32 21.71
N GLU A 86 18.39 -18.15 21.09
CA GLU A 86 17.31 -17.35 20.48
C GLU A 86 16.57 -18.11 19.39
N CYS A 87 17.29 -18.88 18.56
CA CYS A 87 16.71 -19.73 17.54
C CYS A 87 15.82 -20.82 18.16
N GLN A 88 16.29 -21.48 19.23
CA GLN A 88 15.53 -22.49 19.96
C GLN A 88 14.26 -21.91 20.59
N VAL A 89 14.37 -20.80 21.32
CA VAL A 89 13.22 -20.10 21.92
C VAL A 89 12.19 -19.71 20.86
N SER A 90 12.65 -19.15 19.74
CA SER A 90 11.75 -18.74 18.65
C SER A 90 11.04 -19.94 18.01
N THR A 91 11.76 -21.05 17.83
CA THR A 91 11.20 -22.30 17.28
C THR A 91 10.17 -22.91 18.23
N ASP A 92 10.46 -22.92 19.54
CA ASP A 92 9.54 -23.42 20.57
C ASP A 92 8.28 -22.56 20.69
N LEU A 93 8.43 -21.23 20.57
CA LEU A 93 7.29 -20.32 20.55
C LEU A 93 6.43 -20.54 19.31
N LEU A 94 7.06 -20.68 18.14
CA LEU A 94 6.35 -20.97 16.89
C LEU A 94 5.54 -22.27 17.02
N ALA A 95 6.17 -23.36 17.46
CA ALA A 95 5.51 -24.65 17.63
C ALA A 95 4.33 -24.63 18.62
N LYS A 96 4.34 -23.72 19.61
CA LYS A 96 3.26 -23.55 20.59
C LYS A 96 2.12 -22.64 20.11
N GLU A 97 2.45 -21.56 19.41
CA GLU A 97 1.48 -20.53 19.04
C GLU A 97 0.86 -20.79 17.65
N GLU A 98 1.60 -21.36 16.71
CA GLU A 98 1.10 -21.73 15.38
C GLU A 98 -0.21 -22.54 15.42
N PRO A 99 -0.34 -23.65 16.19
CA PRO A 99 -1.58 -24.41 16.21
C PRO A 99 -2.76 -23.61 16.78
N LYS A 100 -2.52 -22.73 17.76
CA LYS A 100 -3.57 -21.87 18.34
C LYS A 100 -4.08 -20.85 17.31
N ILE A 101 -3.16 -20.26 16.55
CA ILE A 101 -3.51 -19.31 15.48
C ILE A 101 -4.29 -20.03 14.38
N LEU A 102 -3.86 -21.23 13.97
CA LEU A 102 -4.57 -22.04 12.98
C LEU A 102 -5.98 -22.43 13.45
N GLU A 103 -6.15 -22.79 14.72
CA GLU A 103 -7.46 -23.06 15.30
C GLU A 103 -8.37 -21.82 15.28
N GLN A 104 -7.83 -20.65 15.61
CA GLN A 104 -8.56 -19.38 15.54
C GLN A 104 -8.99 -19.05 14.10
N ILE A 105 -8.10 -19.26 13.12
CA ILE A 105 -8.41 -19.08 11.70
C ILE A 105 -9.57 -20.00 11.31
N ALA A 106 -9.49 -21.30 11.61
CA ALA A 106 -10.54 -22.26 11.31
C ALA A 106 -11.89 -21.88 11.97
N LYS A 107 -11.87 -21.38 13.21
CA LYS A 107 -13.06 -20.90 13.91
C LYS A 107 -13.66 -19.66 13.24
N LEU A 108 -12.83 -18.71 12.83
CA LEU A 108 -13.27 -17.50 12.13
C LEU A 108 -13.83 -17.82 10.74
N GLU A 109 -13.19 -18.73 10.00
CA GLU A 109 -13.67 -19.19 8.69
C GLU A 109 -15.01 -19.90 8.79
N SER A 110 -15.20 -20.77 9.78
CA SER A 110 -16.48 -21.41 10.09
C SER A 110 -17.58 -20.38 10.40
N LYS A 111 -17.27 -19.39 11.25
CA LYS A 111 -18.20 -18.30 11.58
C LYS A 111 -18.58 -17.48 10.35
N LEU A 112 -17.60 -17.14 9.51
CA LEU A 112 -17.81 -16.40 8.27
C LEU A 112 -18.66 -17.19 7.27
N ALA A 113 -18.42 -18.50 7.15
CA ALA A 113 -19.25 -19.38 6.33
C ALA A 113 -20.70 -19.44 6.85
N GLY A 114 -20.90 -19.50 8.17
CA GLY A 114 -22.22 -19.39 8.81
C GLY A 114 -22.94 -18.10 8.44
N LEU A 115 -22.30 -16.95 8.67
CA LEU A 115 -22.85 -15.64 8.34
C LEU A 115 -23.20 -15.49 6.86
N ARG A 116 -22.38 -16.04 5.95
CA ARG A 116 -22.68 -16.05 4.51
C ARG A 116 -23.93 -16.86 4.17
N ARG A 117 -24.13 -18.01 4.81
CA ARG A 117 -25.35 -18.83 4.64
C ARG A 117 -26.57 -18.11 5.19
N ASP A 118 -26.44 -17.47 6.34
CA ASP A 118 -27.53 -16.69 6.96
C ASP A 118 -27.92 -15.51 6.07
N ALA A 119 -26.94 -14.76 5.54
CA ALA A 119 -27.17 -13.67 4.60
C ALA A 119 -27.86 -14.16 3.32
N SER A 120 -27.41 -15.27 2.73
CA SER A 120 -28.05 -15.86 1.55
C SER A 120 -29.49 -16.32 1.84
N THR A 121 -29.73 -16.90 3.02
CA THR A 121 -31.08 -17.33 3.43
C THR A 121 -32.00 -16.14 3.66
N ALA A 122 -31.50 -15.07 4.30
CA ALA A 122 -32.23 -13.83 4.48
C ALA A 122 -32.57 -13.19 3.14
N GLN A 123 -31.62 -13.15 2.20
CA GLN A 123 -31.87 -12.65 0.85
C GLN A 123 -32.97 -13.44 0.15
N LYS A 124 -32.92 -14.77 0.17
CA LYS A 124 -33.99 -15.62 -0.40
C LYS A 124 -35.34 -15.37 0.25
N ARG A 125 -35.39 -15.11 1.56
CA ARG A 125 -36.63 -14.75 2.25
C ARG A 125 -37.18 -13.41 1.78
N VAL A 126 -36.30 -12.40 1.62
CA VAL A 126 -36.69 -11.09 1.08
C VAL A 126 -37.22 -11.22 -0.34
N GLU A 127 -36.56 -12.00 -1.20
CA GLU A 127 -37.01 -12.27 -2.57
C GLU A 127 -38.38 -12.96 -2.56
N ALA A 128 -38.56 -14.02 -1.77
CA ALA A 128 -39.85 -14.72 -1.65
C ALA A 128 -40.97 -13.82 -1.08
N GLN A 129 -40.65 -12.94 -0.12
CA GLN A 129 -41.59 -11.95 0.40
C GLN A 129 -41.98 -10.93 -0.67
N ALA A 130 -41.01 -10.43 -1.44
CA ALA A 130 -41.26 -9.50 -2.54
C ALA A 130 -42.13 -10.13 -3.63
N GLU A 131 -41.87 -11.39 -4.00
CA GLU A 131 -42.70 -12.14 -4.95
C GLU A 131 -44.13 -12.34 -4.41
N ALA A 132 -44.27 -12.71 -3.14
CA ALA A 132 -45.58 -12.87 -2.50
C ALA A 132 -46.36 -11.54 -2.48
N VAL A 133 -45.72 -10.43 -2.11
CA VAL A 133 -46.30 -9.08 -2.16
C VAL A 133 -46.73 -8.72 -3.58
N GLN A 134 -45.90 -9.01 -4.58
CA GLN A 134 -46.25 -8.74 -5.98
C GLN A 134 -47.44 -9.57 -6.45
N GLN A 135 -47.51 -10.85 -6.09
CA GLN A 135 -48.65 -11.71 -6.39
C GLN A 135 -49.94 -11.20 -5.72
N LEU A 136 -49.86 -10.80 -4.45
CA LEU A 136 -50.95 -10.22 -3.69
C LEU A 136 -51.45 -8.90 -4.34
N ARG A 137 -50.54 -8.00 -4.70
CA ARG A 137 -50.84 -6.78 -5.48
C ARG A 137 -51.43 -7.12 -6.86
N GLY A 138 -51.12 -8.29 -7.42
CA GLY A 138 -51.69 -8.81 -8.67
C GLY A 138 -53.21 -9.03 -8.61
N TYR A 139 -53.75 -9.38 -7.44
CA TYR A 139 -55.19 -9.52 -7.21
C TYR A 139 -55.92 -8.18 -6.99
N CYS A 140 -55.18 -7.07 -6.92
CA CYS A 140 -55.78 -5.74 -6.82
C CYS A 140 -56.62 -5.43 -8.08
N PRO A 141 -57.82 -4.82 -7.92
CA PRO A 141 -58.60 -4.29 -9.03
C PRO A 141 -57.79 -3.37 -9.97
N GLU A 142 -58.03 -3.45 -11.28
CA GLU A 142 -57.24 -2.70 -12.28
C GLU A 142 -57.41 -1.17 -12.16
N ASP A 143 -58.57 -0.68 -11.73
CA ASP A 143 -58.83 0.74 -11.47
C ASP A 143 -57.93 1.30 -10.36
N ILE A 144 -57.68 0.53 -9.30
CA ILE A 144 -56.76 0.90 -8.23
C ILE A 144 -55.31 0.87 -8.75
N LYS A 145 -54.93 -0.15 -9.53
CA LYS A 145 -53.58 -0.24 -10.13
C LYS A 145 -53.31 0.95 -11.05
N GLU A 146 -54.27 1.35 -11.89
CA GLU A 146 -54.15 2.50 -12.77
C GLU A 146 -54.04 3.81 -11.99
N SER A 147 -54.86 3.99 -10.94
CA SER A 147 -54.79 5.15 -10.05
C SER A 147 -53.41 5.29 -9.40
N VAL A 148 -52.87 4.20 -8.86
CA VAL A 148 -51.54 4.18 -8.23
C VAL A 148 -50.44 4.45 -9.26
N ARG A 149 -50.50 3.86 -10.46
CA ARG A 149 -49.56 4.14 -11.55
C ARG A 149 -49.54 5.63 -11.92
N LEU A 150 -50.71 6.26 -12.00
CA LEU A 150 -50.80 7.70 -12.30
C LEU A 150 -50.24 8.57 -11.17
N ALA A 151 -50.52 8.21 -9.92
CA ALA A 151 -49.97 8.89 -8.75
C ALA A 151 -48.44 8.78 -8.71
N VAL A 152 -47.88 7.58 -8.89
CA VAL A 152 -46.42 7.35 -8.95
C VAL A 152 -45.79 8.16 -10.10
N LYS A 153 -46.36 8.12 -11.31
CA LYS A 153 -45.86 8.94 -12.44
C LYS A 153 -45.82 10.43 -12.12
N THR A 154 -46.82 10.92 -11.38
CA THR A 154 -46.88 12.33 -10.96
C THR A 154 -45.74 12.65 -9.98
N VAL A 155 -45.47 11.77 -9.01
CA VAL A 155 -44.35 11.90 -8.07
C VAL A 155 -43.00 11.86 -8.81
N GLU A 156 -42.84 10.91 -9.75
CA GLU A 156 -41.63 10.76 -10.56
C GLU A 156 -41.35 11.97 -11.46
N ALA A 157 -42.39 12.58 -12.02
CA ALA A 157 -42.30 13.78 -12.85
C ALA A 157 -42.04 15.05 -12.03
N GLY A 158 -42.53 15.10 -10.78
CA GLY A 158 -42.30 16.22 -9.86
C GLY A 158 -40.99 16.06 -9.10
N ILE A 159 -41.07 15.50 -7.89
CA ILE A 159 -39.94 15.42 -6.98
C ILE A 159 -38.86 14.43 -7.45
N GLY A 160 -39.25 13.39 -8.17
CA GLY A 160 -38.30 12.45 -8.79
C GLY A 160 -37.39 13.14 -9.81
N GLN A 161 -37.92 14.08 -10.60
CA GLN A 161 -37.12 14.86 -11.53
C GLN A 161 -36.18 15.82 -10.80
N GLN A 162 -36.68 16.54 -9.80
CA GLN A 162 -35.84 17.43 -8.97
C GLN A 162 -34.69 16.68 -8.30
N LEU A 163 -34.94 15.47 -7.80
CA LEU A 163 -33.92 14.62 -7.19
C LEU A 163 -32.86 14.16 -8.21
N ARG A 164 -33.28 13.78 -9.43
CA ARG A 164 -32.36 13.42 -10.52
C ARG A 164 -31.48 14.60 -10.91
N ASP A 165 -32.08 15.78 -11.08
CA ASP A 165 -31.37 17.00 -11.46
C ASP A 165 -30.37 17.41 -10.37
N ALA A 166 -30.78 17.36 -9.09
CA ALA A 166 -29.91 17.64 -7.95
C ALA A 166 -28.75 16.64 -7.84
N LYS A 167 -28.98 15.33 -8.09
CA LYS A 167 -27.92 14.31 -8.08
C LYS A 167 -26.93 14.52 -9.22
N THR A 168 -27.42 14.83 -10.42
CA THR A 168 -26.57 15.16 -11.58
C THR A 168 -25.72 16.38 -11.28
N ARG A 169 -26.33 17.45 -10.76
CA ARG A 169 -25.61 18.68 -10.41
C ARG A 169 -24.57 18.47 -9.31
N HIS A 170 -24.91 17.70 -8.28
CA HIS A 170 -23.97 17.32 -7.21
C HIS A 170 -22.76 16.57 -7.78
N HIS A 171 -22.99 15.63 -8.69
CA HIS A 171 -21.93 14.90 -9.37
C HIS A 171 -21.04 15.82 -10.23
N GLU A 172 -21.64 16.71 -11.03
CA GLU A 172 -20.91 17.71 -11.82
C GLU A 172 -20.00 18.58 -10.95
N LEU A 173 -20.51 19.11 -9.84
CA LEU A 173 -19.74 19.94 -8.91
C LEU A 173 -18.58 19.15 -8.28
N ARG A 174 -18.79 17.87 -7.94
CA ARG A 174 -17.70 17.00 -7.49
C ARG A 174 -16.64 16.79 -8.57
N CYS A 175 -17.03 16.67 -9.84
CA CYS A 175 -16.08 16.58 -10.94
C CYS A 175 -15.29 17.88 -11.16
N ILE A 176 -15.93 19.04 -10.97
CA ILE A 176 -15.32 20.37 -11.08
C ILE A 176 -14.30 20.63 -9.96
N LEU A 177 -14.59 20.18 -8.73
CA LEU A 177 -13.79 20.50 -7.54
C LEU A 177 -12.66 19.50 -7.25
N ASN A 178 -12.60 18.37 -7.96
CA ASN A 178 -11.68 17.28 -7.64
C ASN A 178 -10.31 17.42 -8.35
N GLU A 179 -9.48 18.31 -7.81
CA GLU A 179 -8.06 18.42 -8.16
C GLU A 179 -7.31 17.14 -7.71
N GLY A 180 -7.08 16.20 -8.64
CA GLY A 180 -6.16 15.07 -8.48
C GLY A 180 -6.74 13.73 -8.01
N GLY A 181 -8.04 13.62 -7.71
CA GLY A 181 -8.65 12.34 -7.28
C GLY A 181 -9.33 11.54 -8.41
N LEU A 182 -10.02 12.22 -9.34
CA LEU A 182 -10.78 11.58 -10.43
C LEU A 182 -10.01 11.57 -11.76
N TYR A 183 -9.04 12.47 -11.92
CA TYR A 183 -8.26 12.62 -13.14
C TYR A 183 -6.78 12.28 -12.89
N PRO A 184 -6.12 11.52 -13.80
CA PRO A 184 -4.73 11.10 -13.63
C PRO A 184 -3.69 12.24 -13.67
N SER A 185 -4.08 13.41 -14.18
CA SER A 185 -3.20 14.57 -14.31
C SER A 185 -3.98 15.89 -14.28
N THR A 186 -3.31 16.96 -13.87
CA THR A 186 -3.86 18.33 -13.85
C THR A 186 -4.30 18.79 -15.23
N GLU A 187 -3.62 18.37 -16.30
CA GLU A 187 -3.96 18.73 -17.67
C GLU A 187 -5.30 18.11 -18.11
N LYS A 188 -5.54 16.83 -17.78
CA LYS A 188 -6.84 16.18 -18.03
C LYS A 188 -7.96 16.79 -17.21
N HIS A 189 -7.66 17.22 -15.99
CA HIS A 189 -8.62 17.95 -15.15
C HIS A 189 -8.99 19.29 -15.80
N LEU A 190 -8.02 20.08 -16.27
CA LEU A 190 -8.25 21.35 -16.96
C LEU A 190 -9.01 21.18 -18.28
N GLU A 191 -8.76 20.11 -19.04
CA GLU A 191 -9.57 19.79 -20.23
C GLU A 191 -11.04 19.50 -19.89
N SER A 192 -11.29 18.74 -18.83
CA SER A 192 -12.65 18.50 -18.35
C SER A 192 -13.29 19.77 -17.82
N LEU A 193 -12.55 20.56 -17.04
CA LEU A 193 -12.99 21.83 -16.48
C LEU A 193 -13.40 22.80 -17.59
N GLN A 194 -12.63 22.86 -18.69
CA GLN A 194 -12.93 23.72 -19.83
C GLN A 194 -14.24 23.33 -20.54
N ARG A 195 -14.58 22.04 -20.60
CA ARG A 195 -15.83 21.55 -21.20
C ARG A 195 -17.04 21.88 -20.35
N ILE A 196 -16.91 21.80 -19.03
CA ILE A 196 -18.02 21.98 -18.07
C ILE A 196 -18.18 23.47 -17.71
N LEU A 197 -17.08 24.17 -17.46
CA LEU A 197 -17.02 25.56 -17.00
C LEU A 197 -15.88 26.31 -17.70
N ARG A 198 -16.12 26.70 -18.96
CA ARG A 198 -15.12 27.35 -19.82
C ARG A 198 -14.42 28.56 -19.17
N ALA A 199 -15.12 29.33 -18.35
CA ALA A 199 -14.58 30.51 -17.68
C ALA A 199 -13.49 30.20 -16.63
N ALA A 200 -13.39 28.94 -16.19
CA ALA A 200 -12.42 28.51 -15.19
C ALA A 200 -11.04 28.18 -15.76
N VAL A 201 -10.89 28.11 -17.09
CA VAL A 201 -9.64 27.75 -17.78
C VAL A 201 -9.21 28.88 -18.71
N SER A 202 -7.92 29.22 -18.66
CA SER A 202 -7.25 30.08 -19.62
C SER A 202 -6.39 29.24 -20.57
N GLU A 203 -6.37 29.62 -21.85
CA GLU A 203 -5.51 29.00 -22.87
C GLU A 203 -4.45 29.99 -23.34
N THR A 204 -3.18 29.57 -23.33
CA THR A 204 -2.08 30.30 -23.95
C THR A 204 -1.43 29.43 -25.02
N VAL A 205 -1.02 30.03 -26.14
CA VAL A 205 -0.29 29.32 -27.20
C VAL A 205 1.19 29.64 -27.03
N GLU A 206 1.96 28.65 -26.57
CA GLU A 206 3.41 28.73 -26.43
C GLU A 206 4.07 27.74 -27.40
N ASN A 207 4.96 28.20 -28.28
CA ASN A 207 5.68 27.34 -29.24
C ASN A 207 4.77 26.41 -30.07
N LYS A 208 3.62 26.90 -30.55
CA LYS A 208 2.59 26.14 -31.29
C LYS A 208 1.88 25.03 -30.47
N MET A 209 2.07 24.99 -29.16
CA MET A 209 1.33 24.11 -28.24
C MET A 209 0.31 24.92 -27.43
N ILE A 210 -0.89 24.38 -27.26
CA ILE A 210 -1.91 24.96 -26.37
C ILE A 210 -1.57 24.56 -24.94
N ARG A 211 -1.30 25.53 -24.08
CA ARG A 211 -1.17 25.33 -22.64
C ARG A 211 -2.42 25.81 -21.94
N ARG A 212 -2.98 24.95 -21.09
CA ARG A 212 -4.12 25.25 -20.24
C ARG A 212 -3.63 25.58 -18.84
N SER A 213 -4.22 26.60 -18.23
CA SER A 213 -4.02 26.95 -16.83
C SER A 213 -5.35 27.38 -16.22
N TYR A 214 -5.42 27.42 -14.89
CA TYR A 214 -6.58 28.00 -14.23
C TYR A 214 -6.70 29.48 -14.55
N SER A 215 -7.92 29.92 -14.85
CA SER A 215 -8.25 31.33 -15.05
C SER A 215 -8.10 32.11 -13.74
N PRO A 216 -7.79 33.42 -13.77
CA PRO A 216 -7.83 34.28 -12.59
C PRO A 216 -9.19 34.30 -11.88
N ALA A 217 -10.28 33.97 -12.59
CA ALA A 217 -11.62 33.85 -12.04
C ALA A 217 -11.87 32.52 -11.28
N TRP A 218 -10.96 31.53 -11.41
CA TRP A 218 -11.13 30.21 -10.82
C TRP A 218 -11.37 30.22 -9.31
N PRO A 219 -10.65 31.00 -8.47
CA PRO A 219 -10.90 30.99 -7.04
C PRO A 219 -12.33 31.40 -6.64
N ALA A 220 -12.91 32.37 -7.35
CA ALA A 220 -14.29 32.80 -7.10
C ALA A 220 -15.30 31.71 -7.54
N LEU A 221 -15.13 31.17 -8.75
CA LEU A 221 -15.97 30.09 -9.28
C LEU A 221 -15.89 28.82 -8.44
N LYS A 222 -14.70 28.50 -7.93
CA LYS A 222 -14.47 27.38 -7.03
C LYS A 222 -15.24 27.56 -5.72
N ALA A 223 -15.18 28.74 -5.12
CA ALA A 223 -15.92 29.04 -3.90
C ALA A 223 -17.45 28.95 -4.11
N GLU A 224 -17.96 29.43 -5.25
CA GLU A 224 -19.37 29.27 -5.63
C GLU A 224 -19.76 27.79 -5.76
N CYS A 225 -18.95 26.99 -6.46
CA CYS A 225 -19.16 25.56 -6.62
C CYS A 225 -19.11 24.80 -5.28
N GLU A 226 -18.19 25.16 -4.38
CA GLU A 226 -18.07 24.56 -3.03
C GLU A 226 -19.29 24.88 -2.17
N ASN A 227 -19.80 26.11 -2.25
CA ASN A 227 -21.02 26.51 -1.54
C ASN A 227 -22.25 25.79 -2.08
N GLU A 228 -22.43 25.75 -3.40
CA GLU A 228 -23.52 25.02 -4.04
C GLU A 228 -23.46 23.51 -3.71
N LEU A 229 -22.26 22.92 -3.72
CA LEU A 229 -22.08 21.51 -3.36
C LEU A 229 -22.47 21.26 -1.91
N ARG A 230 -22.15 22.17 -0.99
CA ARG A 230 -22.52 22.07 0.44
C ARG A 230 -24.04 22.12 0.60
N GLU A 231 -24.70 23.08 -0.05
CA GLU A 231 -26.15 23.23 -0.02
C GLU A 231 -26.87 22.00 -0.61
N LEU A 232 -26.42 21.53 -1.77
CA LEU A 232 -26.97 20.32 -2.40
C LEU A 232 -26.73 19.07 -1.56
N SER A 233 -25.57 18.95 -0.92
CA SER A 233 -25.28 17.82 -0.02
C SER A 233 -26.23 17.76 1.18
N ALA A 234 -26.62 18.92 1.71
CA ALA A 234 -27.60 19.02 2.79
C ALA A 234 -29.03 18.75 2.30
N ARG A 235 -29.38 19.21 1.10
CA ARG A 235 -30.74 19.11 0.53
C ARG A 235 -31.06 17.74 -0.09
N LEU A 236 -30.07 17.02 -0.60
CA LEU A 236 -30.27 15.71 -1.24
C LEU A 236 -30.93 14.66 -0.33
N PRO A 237 -30.52 14.49 0.95
CA PRO A 237 -31.21 13.61 1.89
C PRO A 237 -32.67 13.99 2.10
N GLU A 238 -32.99 15.29 2.17
CA GLU A 238 -34.36 15.77 2.33
C GLU A 238 -35.21 15.46 1.09
N LEU A 239 -34.70 15.73 -0.11
CA LEU A 239 -35.37 15.40 -1.36
C LEU A 239 -35.58 13.88 -1.53
N GLN A 240 -34.59 13.07 -1.13
CA GLN A 240 -34.71 11.62 -1.14
C GLN A 240 -35.80 11.15 -0.17
N SER A 241 -35.80 11.66 1.06
CA SER A 241 -36.83 11.34 2.07
C SER A 241 -38.23 11.74 1.60
N GLN A 242 -38.38 12.92 1.01
CA GLN A 242 -39.66 13.38 0.46
C GLN A 242 -40.11 12.52 -0.73
N TYR A 243 -39.19 12.13 -1.62
CA TYR A 243 -39.49 11.21 -2.72
C TYR A 243 -39.99 9.87 -2.18
N ASP A 244 -39.25 9.26 -1.25
CA ASP A 244 -39.60 7.96 -0.68
C ASP A 244 -40.96 8.01 0.04
N GLN A 245 -41.22 9.07 0.82
CA GLN A 245 -42.51 9.27 1.49
C GLN A 245 -43.67 9.47 0.51
N GLN A 246 -43.47 10.21 -0.58
CA GLN A 246 -44.52 10.43 -1.58
C GLN A 246 -44.81 9.16 -2.39
N ILE A 247 -43.79 8.36 -2.71
CA ILE A 247 -43.98 7.05 -3.33
C ILE A 247 -44.74 6.11 -2.39
N GLN A 248 -44.34 6.02 -1.11
CA GLN A 248 -45.06 5.23 -0.12
C GLN A 248 -46.53 5.65 0.01
N ARG A 249 -46.81 6.96 0.05
CA ARG A 249 -48.20 7.47 0.06
C ARG A 249 -48.97 7.13 -1.20
N ALA A 250 -48.32 7.18 -2.36
CA ALA A 250 -48.95 6.82 -3.63
C ALA A 250 -49.26 5.33 -3.72
N GLU A 251 -48.43 4.47 -3.11
CA GLU A 251 -48.60 3.02 -3.08
C GLU A 251 -49.53 2.50 -1.97
N LEU A 252 -49.87 3.33 -0.98
CA LEU A 252 -50.73 2.96 0.16
C LEU A 252 -52.03 2.20 -0.21
N PRO A 253 -52.72 2.50 -1.33
CA PRO A 253 -53.88 1.70 -1.77
C PRO A 253 -53.57 0.23 -2.10
N LEU A 254 -52.33 -0.06 -2.52
CA LEU A 254 -51.87 -1.43 -2.79
C LEU A 254 -51.56 -2.20 -1.51
N ASP A 255 -51.21 -1.50 -0.43
CA ASP A 255 -50.84 -2.12 0.85
C ASP A 255 -52.06 -2.75 1.54
N HIS A 256 -53.29 -2.36 1.21
CA HIS A 256 -54.48 -3.10 1.66
C HIS A 256 -54.47 -4.58 1.24
N TYR A 257 -53.78 -4.90 0.13
CA TYR A 257 -53.73 -6.23 -0.44
C TYR A 257 -52.47 -7.00 -0.05
N ALA A 258 -51.41 -6.31 0.39
CA ALA A 258 -50.09 -6.91 0.58
C ALA A 258 -49.31 -6.41 1.82
N GLY A 259 -49.94 -5.60 2.67
CA GLY A 259 -49.38 -5.01 3.89
C GLY A 259 -49.79 -5.72 5.18
#